data_AF-A0A5D3K9G7-F1
#
_entry.id   AF-A0A5D3K9G7-F1
#
_cell.length_a   1.000
_cell.length_b   1.000
_cell.length_c   1.000
_cell.angle_alpha   90.00
_cell.angle_beta   90.00
_cell.angle_gamma   90.00
#
_symmetry.space_group_name_H-M   'P 1'
#
loop_
_entity.id
_entity.type
_entity.pdbx_description
1 polymer ?
#
loop_
_entity_poly.entity_id
_entity_poly.type
_entity_poly.pdbx_seq_one_letter_code
_entity_poly.pdbx_strand_id
1 'polypeptide(L)'
;MVEIEPPDFEYSKLIDAITTILAANITLSARTRLASEQRHPRADELEPAILDGYHLGSSLSAPDYASAINRLHATGRMMAGMIAKCDLLLAPTEWTRAILAEVSNGTVHCWMPIR
;
A
#
# COMPACT_ATOMS: atom_id res chain seq x y z
N MET A 1 -8.73 23.06 -15.06
CA MET A 1 -8.53 21.80 -14.31
C MET A 1 -9.73 21.66 -13.39
N VAL A 2 -10.44 20.53 -13.43
CA VAL A 2 -11.61 20.30 -12.57
C VAL A 2 -11.14 19.45 -11.41
N GLU A 3 -11.46 19.89 -10.20
CA GLU A 3 -11.22 19.09 -9.00
C GLU A 3 -12.26 17.96 -8.94
N ILE A 4 -11.79 16.75 -8.67
CA ILE A 4 -12.63 15.56 -8.64
C ILE A 4 -12.59 15.01 -7.24
N GLU A 5 -13.77 14.84 -6.66
CA GLU A 5 -13.90 14.23 -5.36
C GLU A 5 -13.74 12.70 -5.51
N PRO A 6 -12.75 12.08 -4.84
CA PRO A 6 -12.61 10.64 -4.86
C PRO A 6 -13.85 9.98 -4.23
N PRO A 7 -14.24 8.78 -4.69
CA PRO A 7 -15.29 8.03 -4.01
C PRO A 7 -14.88 7.81 -2.55
N ASP A 8 -15.84 7.76 -1.64
CA ASP A 8 -15.55 7.42 -0.24
C ASP A 8 -15.10 5.95 -0.15
N PHE A 9 -13.91 5.71 0.41
CA PHE A 9 -13.37 4.38 0.64
C PHE A 9 -12.48 4.37 1.88
N GLU A 10 -12.47 3.25 2.60
CA GLU A 10 -11.62 3.10 3.78
C GLU A 10 -10.14 2.95 3.35
N TYR A 11 -9.41 4.06 3.32
CA TYR A 11 -8.00 4.10 2.91
C TYR A 11 -7.13 3.13 3.72
N SER A 12 -7.30 3.10 5.05
CA SER A 12 -6.56 2.18 5.93
C SER A 12 -6.75 0.71 5.51
N LYS A 13 -7.98 0.31 5.17
CA LYS A 13 -8.26 -1.05 4.70
C LYS A 13 -7.66 -1.36 3.33
N LEU A 14 -7.53 -0.35 2.46
CA LEU A 14 -6.81 -0.51 1.20
C LEU A 14 -5.31 -0.75 1.46
N ILE A 15 -4.71 0.03 2.35
CA ILE A 15 -3.31 -0.14 2.73
C ILE A 15 -3.06 -1.50 3.39
N ASP A 16 -3.92 -1.93 4.32
CA ASP A 16 -3.86 -3.26 4.92
C ASP A 16 -3.89 -4.37 3.86
N ALA A 17 -4.77 -4.25 2.87
CA ALA A 17 -4.87 -5.20 1.76
C ALA A 17 -3.61 -5.22 0.89
N ILE A 18 -3.07 -4.05 0.52
CA ILE A 18 -1.81 -3.93 -0.25
C ILE A 18 -0.65 -4.56 0.53
N THR A 19 -0.52 -4.25 1.82
CA THR A 19 0.50 -4.82 2.71
C THR A 19 0.40 -6.35 2.77
N THR A 20 -0.81 -6.89 2.91
CA THR A 20 -1.07 -8.33 2.91
C THR A 20 -0.62 -8.99 1.60
N ILE A 21 -0.97 -8.39 0.46
CA ILE A 21 -0.59 -8.90 -0.88
C ILE A 21 0.94 -8.86 -1.06
N LEU A 22 1.59 -7.76 -0.66
CA LEU A 22 3.04 -7.62 -0.76
C LEU A 22 3.76 -8.64 0.12
N ALA A 23 3.35 -8.80 1.37
CA ALA A 23 3.92 -9.77 2.31
C ALA A 23 3.79 -11.22 1.80
N ALA A 24 2.62 -11.59 1.26
CA ALA A 24 2.40 -12.89 0.64
C ALA A 24 3.34 -13.11 -0.56
N ASN A 25 3.51 -12.10 -1.42
CA ASN A 25 4.39 -12.18 -2.58
C ASN A 25 5.88 -12.27 -2.20
N ILE A 26 6.32 -11.53 -1.18
CA ILE A 26 7.67 -11.64 -0.60
C ILE A 26 7.90 -13.08 -0.14
N THR A 27 6.96 -13.63 0.63
CA THR A 27 7.05 -14.98 1.18
C THR A 27 7.14 -16.04 0.10
N LEU A 28 6.26 -15.96 -0.90
CA LEU A 28 6.28 -16.87 -2.05
C LEU A 28 7.63 -16.79 -2.77
N SER A 29 8.09 -15.58 -3.09
CA SER A 29 9.33 -15.36 -3.83
C SER A 29 10.56 -15.89 -3.08
N ALA A 30 10.65 -15.61 -1.78
CA ALA A 30 11.72 -16.09 -0.92
C ALA A 30 11.72 -17.62 -0.79
N ARG A 31 10.54 -18.24 -0.58
CA ARG A 31 10.41 -19.70 -0.50
C ARG A 31 10.77 -20.38 -1.82
N THR A 32 10.33 -19.82 -2.95
CA THR A 32 10.69 -20.34 -4.28
C THR A 32 12.19 -20.29 -4.50
N ARG A 33 12.86 -19.19 -4.13
CA ARG A 33 14.32 -19.06 -4.25
C ARG A 33 15.09 -20.04 -3.37
N LEU A 34 14.60 -20.32 -2.16
CA LEU A 34 15.25 -21.19 -1.17
C LEU A 34 14.74 -22.63 -1.18
N ALA A 35 13.93 -23.01 -2.17
CA ALA A 35 13.26 -24.31 -2.21
C ALA A 35 14.22 -25.50 -2.18
N SER A 36 15.37 -25.40 -2.87
CA SER A 36 16.39 -26.45 -2.90
C SER A 36 17.09 -26.64 -1.55
N GLU A 37 17.12 -25.60 -0.72
CA GLU A 37 17.79 -25.61 0.59
C GLU A 37 16.81 -25.90 1.74
N GLN A 38 15.51 -25.97 1.46
CA GLN A 38 14.43 -26.28 2.42
C GLN A 38 14.52 -25.46 3.72
N ARG A 39 14.90 -24.18 3.61
CA ARG A 39 15.12 -23.31 4.77
C ARG A 39 14.45 -21.94 4.61
N HIS A 40 14.38 -21.23 5.72
CA HIS A 40 13.99 -19.82 5.77
C HIS A 40 15.19 -18.90 5.44
N PRO A 41 14.93 -17.65 4.97
CA PRO A 41 15.94 -16.61 4.86
C PRO A 41 16.57 -16.30 6.22
N ARG A 42 17.86 -15.97 6.23
CA ARG A 42 18.56 -15.46 7.41
C ARG A 42 18.43 -13.94 7.48
N ALA A 43 18.64 -13.38 8.67
CA ALA A 43 18.44 -11.97 8.94
C ALA A 43 19.38 -11.04 8.15
N ASP A 44 20.54 -11.53 7.72
CA ASP A 44 21.55 -10.81 6.95
C ASP A 44 21.40 -10.97 5.42
N GLU A 45 20.47 -11.80 4.96
CA GLU A 45 20.27 -12.08 3.53
C GLU A 45 19.25 -11.16 2.86
N LEU A 46 18.41 -10.47 3.63
CA LEU A 46 17.36 -9.58 3.13
C LEU A 46 17.44 -8.22 3.81
N GLU A 47 17.01 -7.18 3.08
CA GLU A 47 16.78 -5.86 3.67
C GLU A 47 15.69 -5.97 4.78
N PRO A 48 15.82 -5.24 5.92
CA PRO A 48 14.95 -5.42 7.08
C PRO A 48 13.45 -5.34 6.79
N ALA A 49 12.97 -4.38 5.98
CA ALA A 49 11.55 -4.28 5.66
C ALA A 49 11.05 -5.47 4.82
N ILE A 50 11.89 -6.01 3.93
CA ILE A 50 11.58 -7.25 3.20
C ILE A 50 11.55 -8.45 4.15
N LEU A 51 12.45 -8.52 5.13
CA LEU A 51 12.43 -9.59 6.14
C LEU A 51 11.17 -9.53 7.01
N ASP A 52 10.74 -8.34 7.43
CA ASP A 52 9.47 -8.14 8.14
C ASP A 52 8.28 -8.59 7.28
N GLY A 53 8.27 -8.21 6.00
CA GLY A 53 7.27 -8.67 5.03
C GLY A 53 7.26 -10.19 4.85
N TYR A 54 8.42 -10.85 4.91
CA TYR A 54 8.53 -12.31 4.87
C TYR A 54 7.92 -12.96 6.10
N HIS A 55 8.19 -12.43 7.30
CA HIS A 55 7.62 -12.96 8.54
C HIS A 55 6.10 -12.76 8.60
N LEU A 56 5.62 -11.58 8.24
CA LEU A 56 4.20 -11.29 8.12
C LEU A 56 3.54 -12.27 7.13
N GLY A 57 4.08 -12.36 5.92
CA GLY A 57 3.49 -13.20 4.86
C GLY A 57 3.53 -14.69 5.18
N SER A 58 4.50 -15.15 5.96
CA SER A 58 4.58 -16.54 6.42
C SER A 58 3.48 -16.93 7.42
N SER A 59 2.82 -15.94 8.03
CA SER A 59 1.69 -16.14 8.95
C SER A 59 0.32 -16.08 8.26
N LEU A 60 0.26 -15.64 7.00
CA LEU A 60 -0.99 -15.46 6.26
C LEU A 60 -1.57 -16.78 5.77
N SER A 61 -2.90 -16.88 5.80
CA SER A 61 -3.65 -17.96 5.17
C SER A 61 -4.06 -17.61 3.74
N ALA A 62 -4.42 -18.62 2.94
CA ALA A 62 -4.95 -18.38 1.59
C ALA A 62 -6.24 -17.54 1.58
N PRO A 63 -7.19 -17.72 2.52
CA PRO A 63 -8.33 -16.81 2.67
C PRO A 63 -7.94 -15.35 2.92
N ASP A 64 -6.90 -15.07 3.73
CA ASP A 64 -6.45 -13.70 4.00
C ASP A 64 -6.00 -13.01 2.72
N TYR A 65 -5.19 -13.72 1.91
CA TYR A 65 -4.75 -13.23 0.61
C TYR A 65 -5.93 -13.01 -0.35
N ALA A 66 -6.86 -13.96 -0.45
CA ALA A 66 -8.03 -13.82 -1.32
C ALA A 66 -8.93 -12.64 -0.91
N SER A 67 -9.11 -12.43 0.40
CA SER A 67 -9.85 -11.30 0.95
C SER A 67 -9.17 -9.96 0.58
N ALA A 68 -7.85 -9.87 0.75
CA ALA A 68 -7.07 -8.69 0.39
C ALA A 68 -7.18 -8.36 -1.11
N ILE A 69 -7.07 -9.36 -1.99
CA ILE A 69 -7.25 -9.19 -3.44
C ILE A 69 -8.66 -8.68 -3.77
N ASN A 70 -9.69 -9.26 -3.16
CA ASN A 70 -11.07 -8.83 -3.37
C ASN A 70 -11.27 -7.37 -2.95
N ARG A 71 -10.66 -6.94 -1.84
CA ARG A 71 -10.70 -5.55 -1.36
C ARG A 71 -10.00 -4.60 -2.32
N LEU A 72 -8.80 -4.95 -2.79
CA LEU A 72 -8.05 -4.16 -3.77
C LEU A 72 -8.86 -3.97 -5.05
N HIS A 73 -9.45 -5.05 -5.59
CA HIS A 73 -10.28 -5.00 -6.78
C HIS A 73 -11.58 -4.20 -6.59
N ALA A 74 -12.24 -4.33 -5.44
CA ALA A 74 -13.44 -3.57 -5.14
C ALA A 74 -13.15 -2.07 -5.15
N THR A 75 -12.08 -1.66 -4.47
CA THR A 75 -11.63 -0.26 -4.43
C THR A 75 -11.22 0.23 -5.83
N GLY A 76 -10.47 -0.57 -6.58
CA GLY A 76 -10.08 -0.25 -7.95
C GLY A 76 -11.28 -0.04 -8.89
N ARG A 77 -12.35 -0.85 -8.75
CA ARG A 77 -13.59 -0.67 -9.53
C ARG A 77 -14.33 0.61 -9.18
N MET A 78 -14.35 1.00 -7.91
CA MET A 78 -14.92 2.30 -7.49
C MET A 78 -14.15 3.45 -8.12
N MET A 79 -12.82 3.41 -8.06
CA MET A 79 -11.94 4.42 -8.68
C MET A 79 -12.10 4.46 -10.20
N ALA A 80 -12.22 3.32 -10.87
CA ALA A 80 -12.42 3.26 -12.31
C ALA A 80 -13.70 3.97 -12.76
N GLY A 81 -14.79 3.87 -11.99
CA GLY A 81 -16.04 4.58 -12.29
C GLY A 81 -15.91 6.11 -12.20
N MET A 82 -15.05 6.61 -11.31
CA MET A 82 -14.70 8.03 -11.25
C MET A 82 -13.81 8.44 -12.43
N ILE A 83 -12.72 7.70 -12.66
CA ILE A 83 -11.70 8.02 -13.68
C ILE A 83 -12.28 7.94 -15.10
N ALA A 84 -13.28 7.10 -15.35
CA ALA A 84 -13.93 6.99 -16.65
C ALA A 84 -14.56 8.30 -17.16
N LYS A 85 -14.71 9.31 -16.30
CA LYS A 85 -15.24 10.65 -16.64
C LYS A 85 -14.13 11.65 -16.99
N CYS A 86 -12.86 11.22 -17.02
CA CYS A 86 -11.70 12.08 -17.14
C CYS A 86 -10.82 11.63 -18.30
N ASP A 87 -10.36 12.58 -19.12
CA ASP A 87 -9.37 12.31 -20.17
C ASP A 87 -7.94 12.24 -19.62
N LEU A 88 -7.67 12.96 -18.53
CA LEU A 88 -6.37 13.05 -17.87
C LEU A 88 -6.55 13.14 -16.36
N LEU A 89 -5.80 12.31 -15.62
CA LEU A 89 -5.69 12.36 -14.16
C LEU A 89 -4.31 12.88 -13.78
N LEU A 90 -4.26 13.97 -13.00
CA LEU A 90 -3.04 14.52 -12.45
C LEU A 90 -3.02 14.28 -10.94
N ALA A 91 -1.98 13.62 -10.45
CA ALA A 91 -1.74 13.42 -9.04
C ALA A 91 -0.35 13.95 -8.68
N PRO A 92 -0.15 14.52 -7.48
CA PRO A 92 1.18 14.83 -6.97
C PRO A 92 2.06 13.57 -6.99
N THR A 93 3.31 13.72 -7.41
CA THR A 93 4.27 12.61 -7.50
C THR A 93 4.84 12.19 -6.14
N GLU A 94 4.61 12.98 -5.09
CA GLU A 94 5.24 12.84 -3.79
C GLU A 94 4.25 13.06 -2.64
N TRP A 95 4.33 12.19 -1.64
CA TRP A 95 3.43 12.19 -0.46
C TRP A 95 3.89 13.15 0.65
N THR A 96 4.84 14.05 0.37
CA THR A 96 5.79 14.61 1.34
C THR A 96 5.23 15.71 2.28
N ARG A 97 3.92 15.99 2.32
CA ARG A 97 3.37 17.05 3.19
C ARG A 97 2.47 16.60 4.35
N ALA A 98 2.10 15.33 4.46
CA ALA A 98 1.22 14.87 5.55
C ALA A 98 1.99 14.50 6.84
N ILE A 99 3.19 13.91 6.73
CA ILE A 99 3.90 13.32 7.88
C ILE A 99 4.52 14.36 8.83
N LEU A 100 4.83 15.58 8.35
CA LEU A 100 5.44 16.63 9.18
C LEU A 100 4.43 17.51 9.93
N ALA A 101 3.15 17.49 9.55
CA ALA A 101 2.13 18.33 10.16
C ALA A 101 1.59 17.76 11.49
N GLU A 102 1.77 16.47 11.74
CA GLU A 102 1.20 15.77 12.90
C GLU A 102 2.03 15.96 14.20
N VAL A 103 3.23 16.53 14.10
CA VAL A 103 4.15 16.70 15.25
C VAL A 103 4.19 18.14 15.81
N SER A 104 3.43 19.11 15.28
CA SER A 104 3.36 20.46 15.86
C SER A 104 1.94 20.88 16.26
N ASN A 105 1.58 20.57 17.50
CA ASN A 105 0.69 21.38 18.35
C ASN A 105 -0.68 21.80 17.78
N GLY A 106 -1.43 20.87 17.20
CA GLY A 106 -2.90 20.93 17.13
C GLY A 106 -3.54 22.12 16.38
N THR A 107 -2.78 22.86 15.57
CA THR A 107 -3.29 23.99 14.79
C THR A 107 -2.74 23.93 13.37
N VAL A 108 -3.61 23.65 12.39
CA VAL A 108 -3.23 23.61 10.97
C VAL A 108 -3.28 25.03 10.40
N HIS A 109 -2.12 25.68 10.32
CA HIS A 109 -1.96 26.89 9.52
C HIS A 109 -1.55 26.51 8.10
N CYS A 110 -2.47 26.66 7.15
CA CYS A 110 -2.18 26.50 5.72
C CYS A 110 -1.28 27.66 5.26
N TRP A 111 0.01 27.39 5.05
CA TRP A 111 0.93 28.34 4.43
C TRP A 111 0.86 28.19 2.90
N MET A 112 0.26 29.18 2.22
CA MET A 112 0.46 29.41 0.78
C MET A 112 1.88 29.95 0.56
N PRO A 113 2.69 29.38 -0.35
CA PRO A 113 3.84 30.09 -0.88
C PRO A 113 3.41 30.92 -2.10
N ILE A 114 3.64 32.22 -1.96
CA ILE A 114 3.69 33.22 -3.02
C ILE A 114 4.88 32.86 -3.94
N ARG A 115 4.64 32.70 -5.23
CA ARG A 115 5.49 33.23 -6.30
C ARG A 115 4.64 33.51 -7.53
#